data_AF-A0A528GE52-F1
#
_entry.id   AF-A0A528GE52-F1
#
_cell.length_a   1.000
_cell.length_b   1.000
_cell.length_c   1.000
_cell.angle_alpha   90.00
_cell.angle_beta   90.00
_cell.angle_gamma   90.00
#
_symmetry.space_group_name_H-M   'P 1'
#
loop_
_entity.id
_entity.type
_entity.pdbx_description
1 polymer ?
#
loop_
_entity_poly.entity_id
_entity_poly.type
_entity_poly.pdbx_seq_one_letter_code
_entity_poly.pdbx_strand_id
1 'polypeptide(L)' 'ADEDYEVDHFAKSNGIAPEQVRDLIRRHGNERATLEREAKRMQS' A
#
# COMPACT_ATOMS: atom_id res chain seq x y z
N ALA A 1 -8.73 -8.20 -11.95
CA ALA A 1 -7.41 -8.77 -12.24
C ALA A 1 -6.30 -7.73 -12.08
N ASP A 2 -6.59 -6.44 -12.28
CA ASP A 2 -5.59 -5.36 -12.16
C ASP A 2 -5.28 -4.92 -10.71
N GLU A 3 -6.26 -5.00 -9.79
CA GLU A 3 -6.08 -4.56 -8.40
C GLU A 3 -5.01 -5.36 -7.63
N ASP A 4 -4.93 -6.67 -7.83
CA ASP A 4 -3.91 -7.51 -7.17
C ASP A 4 -2.49 -7.17 -7.68
N TYR A 5 -2.34 -6.78 -8.94
CA TYR A 5 -1.06 -6.36 -9.51
C TYR A 5 -0.59 -5.02 -8.94
N GLU A 6 -1.49 -4.05 -8.80
CA GLU A 6 -1.17 -2.75 -8.19
C GLU A 6 -0.77 -2.88 -6.73
N VAL A 7 -1.47 -3.75 -5.97
CA VAL A 7 -1.15 -4.05 -4.57
C VAL A 7 0.23 -4.66 -4.43
N ASP A 8 0.55 -5.68 -5.23
CA ASP A 8 1.86 -6.35 -5.18
C ASP A 8 3.00 -5.42 -5.59
N HIS A 9 2.78 -4.60 -6.61
CA HIS A 9 3.77 -3.62 -7.06
C HIS A 9 4.02 -2.55 -5.99
N PHE A 10 2.95 -2.05 -5.37
CA PHE A 10 3.05 -1.06 -4.31
C PHE A 10 3.76 -1.63 -3.08
N ALA A 11 3.42 -2.85 -2.68
CA ALA A 11 4.03 -3.59 -1.59
C ALA A 11 5.55 -3.71 -1.78
N LYS A 12 5.99 -4.17 -2.95
CA LYS A 12 7.40 -4.28 -3.32
C LYS A 12 8.11 -2.93 -3.31
N SER A 13 7.48 -1.90 -3.87
CA SER A 13 8.06 -0.55 -3.98
C SER A 13 8.24 0.13 -2.61
N ASN A 14 7.35 -0.17 -1.66
CA ASN A 14 7.35 0.45 -0.33
C ASN A 14 7.87 -0.50 0.77
N GLY A 15 8.34 -1.70 0.41
CA GLY A 15 8.88 -2.68 1.37
C GLY A 15 7.90 -3.08 2.47
N ILE A 16 6.61 -3.18 2.15
CA ILE A 16 5.54 -3.64 3.06
C ILE A 16 4.85 -4.87 2.48
N ALA A 17 4.12 -5.63 3.31
CA ALA A 17 3.40 -6.81 2.84
C ALA A 17 2.14 -6.41 2.04
N PRO A 18 1.74 -7.18 1.01
CA PRO A 18 0.50 -6.95 0.25
C PRO A 18 -0.75 -6.79 1.13
N GLU A 19 -0.82 -7.52 2.24
CA GLU A 19 -1.91 -7.43 3.22
C GLU A 19 -1.94 -6.07 3.92
N GLN A 20 -0.77 -5.48 4.21
CA GLN A 20 -0.66 -4.14 4.78
C GLN A 20 -1.14 -3.08 3.78
N VAL A 21 -0.85 -3.25 2.48
CA VAL A 21 -1.38 -2.38 1.43
C VAL A 21 -2.90 -2.43 1.38
N ARG A 22 -3.50 -3.64 1.42
CA ARG A 22 -4.96 -3.83 1.46
C ARG A 22 -5.59 -3.17 2.69
N ASP A 23 -4.92 -3.24 3.83
CA ASP A 23 -5.34 -2.55 5.05
C ASP A 23 -5.28 -1.03 4.91
N LEU A 24 -4.22 -0.49 4.30
CA LEU A 24 -4.10 0.95 4.03
C LEU A 24 -5.21 1.43 3.09
N ILE A 25 -5.49 0.68 2.01
CA ILE A 25 -6.58 0.99 1.07
C ILE A 25 -7.94 0.97 1.79
N ARG A 26 -8.18 -0.04 2.66
CA ARG A 26 -9.42 -0.11 3.45
C ARG A 26 -9.59 1.07 4.42
N ARG A 27 -8.49 1.59 4.99
CA ARG A 27 -8.52 2.65 6.01
C ARG A 27 -8.53 4.06 5.42
N HIS A 28 -7.84 4.26 4.31
CA HIS A 28 -7.54 5.59 3.77
C HIS A 28 -8.03 5.81 2.34
N GLY A 29 -8.60 4.77 1.70
CA GLY A 29 -8.93 4.78 0.28
C GLY A 29 -7.69 4.53 -0.60
N ASN A 30 -7.89 4.50 -1.92
CA ASN A 30 -6.84 4.16 -2.89
C ASN A 30 -6.05 5.39 -3.39
N GLU A 31 -5.90 6.43 -2.56
CA GLU A 31 -5.12 7.61 -2.95
C GLU A 31 -3.63 7.34 -2.75
N ARG A 32 -2.88 7.20 -3.85
CA ARG A 32 -1.47 6.81 -3.85
C ARG A 32 -0.59 7.64 -2.91
N ALA A 33 -0.72 8.97 -2.91
CA ALA A 33 0.09 9.84 -2.06
C ALA A 33 -0.14 9.58 -0.56
N THR A 34 -1.39 9.30 -0.19
CA THR A 34 -1.74 8.91 1.18
C THR A 34 -1.20 7.53 1.53
N LEU A 35 -1.32 6.54 0.64
CA LEU A 35 -0.76 5.21 0.86
C LEU A 35 0.76 5.25 1.03
N GLU A 36 1.49 6.00 0.19
CA GLU A 36 2.96 6.13 0.28
C GLU A 36 3.40 6.80 1.60
N ARG A 37 2.65 7.80 2.06
CA ARG A 37 2.91 8.46 3.35
C ARG A 37 2.72 7.49 4.52
N GLU A 38 1.63 6.74 4.54
CA GLU A 38 1.37 5.79 5.63
C GLU A 38 2.34 4.61 5.58
N ALA A 39 2.69 4.09 4.39
CA ALA A 39 3.68 3.02 4.25
C ALA A 39 5.06 3.42 4.81
N LYS A 40 5.52 4.65 4.53
CA LYS A 40 6.78 5.18 5.09
C LYS A 40 6.78 5.22 6.62
N ARG A 41 5.64 5.53 7.25
CA ARG A 41 5.50 5.56 8.72
C ARG A 41 5.61 4.17 9.34
N MET A 42 5.26 3.10 8.62
CA MET A 42 5.36 1.73 9.11
C MET A 42 6.80 1.19 9.12
N GLN A 43 7.68 1.80 8.32
CA GLN A 43 9.11 1.45 8.26
C GLN A 43 9.99 2.23 9.25
N SER A 44 9.41 3.23 9.93
CA SER A 44 10.07 4.06 10.95
C SER A 44 9.96 3.39 12.32
#